data_AF-A0A259NSF3-F1
#
_entry.id   AF-A0A259NSF3-F1
#
_cell.length_a   1.000
_cell.length_b   1.000
_cell.length_c   1.000
_cell.angle_alpha   90.00
_cell.angle_beta   90.00
_cell.angle_gamma   90.00
#
_symmetry.space_group_name_H-M   'P 1'
#
loop_
_entity.id
_entity.type
_entity.pdbx_description
1 polymer ?
#
loop_
_entity_poly.entity_id
_entity_poly.type
_entity_poly.pdbx_seq_one_letter_code
_entity_poly.pdbx_strand_id
1 'polypeptide(L)'
;MTIIKHFSDTSPLPLNQDYSSCLTDNQVEQVYIQQRELKHLDLYQVSALQTLALHCPEPAERHVRVQGATALKTMQLSGHNENRWVVHLDLPNFPHGLSIEAPLAHLDMCWLQDNELLTLTPQIKAALFHEVVFFDLSQMTVSDFSALQELPDHSLVVCYGGYQQAVVPTFANIEHLLFTDIAGIDCLTVSQVKHLVVQRAIGLRTIAVLEPGLARLQLQQCPQFSQLTAPADFVADEAQLTDAAHGSVALSGRWQSVKLRRCALTELAAAQIDQLHVTDCPNLQRLAVGSPLIFTNGIFAPELLEQSSFSINEGMIRDTLQKLTEHMDQELVEALLQQALRQYKPYNVGHAIMLLQALAELDYDIEKLWELRAVLHLKNQRRQVHFRQEPTGIKLSNWRWNIKVDRVFESYEADFLFWLKAKRNGLPEAGEFMPLMVQTALTSEPVGFFTLCTMLSSEADYLVLDEKLDFLAVMTQKKLAQTNTWLNLNEKLAPGLKRLCHYFKQLSATAEADNAEQQQLLKMLFQFLLQSVSPKLLSGILPAAMQVFPEYVRPQLLAMANDSKLPYITRFADVSYDSVKVWYTKAALAKSA
;
A
#
# COMPACT_ATOMS: atom_id res chain seq x y z
N MET A 1 -13.28 -38.24 -45.68
CA MET A 1 -12.77 -37.19 -46.57
C MET A 1 -12.60 -35.98 -45.68
N THR A 2 -11.37 -35.60 -45.33
CA THR A 2 -11.07 -34.49 -44.42
C THR A 2 -11.49 -33.17 -45.04
N ILE A 3 -12.31 -32.39 -44.34
CA ILE A 3 -12.78 -31.09 -44.82
C ILE A 3 -11.84 -30.01 -44.33
N ILE A 4 -11.16 -29.35 -45.28
CA ILE A 4 -10.15 -28.32 -45.01
C ILE A 4 -10.63 -26.99 -45.58
N LYS A 5 -10.52 -25.91 -44.79
CA LYS A 5 -10.77 -24.54 -45.24
C LYS A 5 -9.47 -23.73 -45.21
N HIS A 6 -9.20 -23.05 -46.32
CA HIS A 6 -8.08 -22.13 -46.47
C HIS A 6 -8.58 -20.73 -46.79
N PHE A 7 -8.10 -19.75 -46.04
CA PHE A 7 -8.37 -18.34 -46.26
C PHE A 7 -7.04 -17.59 -46.35
N SER A 8 -6.95 -16.65 -47.28
CA SER A 8 -5.75 -15.86 -47.55
C SER A 8 -6.11 -14.40 -47.84
N ASP A 9 -5.15 -13.48 -47.87
CA ASP A 9 -5.39 -12.11 -48.33
C ASP A 9 -6.05 -12.04 -49.73
N THR A 10 -5.82 -13.06 -50.58
CA THR A 10 -6.41 -13.18 -51.92
C THR A 10 -7.79 -13.83 -51.95
N SER A 11 -8.15 -14.55 -50.88
CA SER A 11 -9.48 -15.14 -50.67
C SER A 11 -9.83 -15.04 -49.18
N PRO A 12 -10.13 -13.81 -48.70
CA PRO A 12 -10.17 -13.53 -47.27
C PRO A 12 -11.46 -14.00 -46.63
N LEU A 13 -11.40 -14.18 -45.31
CA LEU A 13 -12.61 -14.16 -44.51
C LEU A 13 -13.23 -12.74 -44.56
N PRO A 14 -14.57 -12.65 -44.66
CA PRO A 14 -15.24 -11.36 -44.57
C PRO A 14 -14.98 -10.73 -43.20
N LEU A 15 -14.55 -9.47 -43.20
CA LEU A 15 -14.23 -8.70 -42.00
C LEU A 15 -15.32 -7.65 -41.71
N ASN A 16 -15.61 -7.46 -40.44
CA ASN A 16 -16.41 -6.33 -39.95
C ASN A 16 -15.55 -5.05 -39.83
N GLN A 17 -16.17 -3.94 -39.44
CA GLN A 17 -15.51 -2.63 -39.28
C GLN A 17 -14.37 -2.62 -38.25
N ASP A 18 -14.43 -3.51 -37.27
CA ASP A 18 -13.42 -3.72 -36.22
C ASP A 18 -12.37 -4.77 -36.60
N TYR A 19 -12.37 -5.24 -37.84
CA TYR A 19 -11.51 -6.32 -38.33
C TYR A 19 -11.75 -7.67 -37.62
N SER A 20 -12.98 -7.90 -37.15
CA SER A 20 -13.44 -9.19 -36.65
C SER A 20 -14.01 -10.07 -37.76
N SER A 21 -13.92 -11.38 -37.59
CA SER A 21 -14.60 -12.37 -38.42
C SER A 21 -15.14 -13.53 -37.59
N CYS A 22 -16.07 -14.26 -38.19
CA CYS A 22 -16.72 -15.41 -37.59
C CYS A 22 -16.76 -16.57 -38.57
N LEU A 23 -16.45 -17.78 -38.09
CA LEU A 23 -16.60 -19.02 -38.83
C LEU A 23 -17.50 -19.99 -38.06
N THR A 24 -18.54 -20.48 -38.73
CA THR A 24 -19.46 -21.50 -38.20
C THR A 24 -19.54 -22.66 -39.17
N ASP A 25 -18.98 -23.80 -38.80
CA ASP A 25 -19.00 -25.02 -39.62
C ASP A 25 -18.69 -26.26 -38.77
N ASN A 26 -19.71 -27.05 -38.46
CA ASN A 26 -19.56 -28.23 -37.61
C ASN A 26 -18.75 -29.36 -38.26
N GLN A 27 -18.53 -29.33 -39.58
CA GLN A 27 -17.89 -30.41 -40.34
C GLN A 27 -16.44 -30.09 -40.71
N VAL A 28 -15.97 -28.86 -40.51
CA VAL A 28 -14.59 -28.50 -40.84
C VAL A 28 -13.62 -29.18 -39.87
N GLU A 29 -12.65 -29.90 -40.40
CA GLU A 29 -11.62 -30.59 -39.61
C GLU A 29 -10.36 -29.72 -39.45
N GLN A 30 -10.05 -28.90 -40.46
CA GLN A 30 -8.85 -28.06 -40.46
C GLN A 30 -9.14 -26.67 -41.04
N VAL A 31 -8.65 -25.64 -40.35
CA VAL A 31 -8.79 -24.24 -40.76
C VAL A 31 -7.42 -23.58 -40.80
N TYR A 32 -7.06 -23.05 -41.97
CA TYR A 32 -5.84 -22.29 -42.20
C TYR A 32 -6.19 -20.88 -42.64
N ILE A 33 -5.76 -19.87 -41.89
CA ILE A 33 -6.06 -18.46 -42.18
C ILE A 33 -4.76 -17.66 -42.24
N GLN A 34 -4.51 -17.02 -43.37
CA GLN A 34 -3.43 -16.07 -43.54
C GLN A 34 -4.00 -14.72 -43.98
N GLN A 35 -4.25 -13.82 -43.01
CA GLN A 35 -4.91 -12.55 -43.29
C GLN A 35 -4.31 -11.41 -42.45
N ARG A 36 -3.81 -10.37 -43.12
CA ARG A 36 -3.09 -9.24 -42.48
C ARG A 36 -3.94 -8.47 -41.49
N GLU A 37 -5.16 -8.18 -41.90
CA GLU A 37 -6.02 -7.23 -41.19
C GLU A 37 -6.78 -7.89 -40.03
N LEU A 38 -6.93 -9.22 -40.02
CA LEU A 38 -7.77 -9.96 -39.06
C LEU A 38 -7.29 -9.76 -37.61
N LYS A 39 -8.07 -9.05 -36.79
CA LYS A 39 -7.78 -8.81 -35.36
C LYS A 39 -8.50 -9.76 -34.42
N HIS A 40 -9.75 -10.10 -34.74
CA HIS A 40 -10.58 -10.95 -33.90
C HIS A 40 -11.15 -12.09 -34.74
N LEU A 41 -10.98 -13.33 -34.29
CA LEU A 41 -11.60 -14.50 -34.92
C LEU A 41 -12.45 -15.24 -33.91
N ASP A 42 -13.74 -15.35 -34.21
CA ASP A 42 -14.63 -16.23 -33.48
C ASP A 42 -14.95 -17.50 -34.28
N LEU A 43 -14.76 -18.65 -33.66
CA LEU A 43 -15.09 -19.96 -34.19
C LEU A 43 -16.21 -20.55 -33.34
N TYR A 44 -17.42 -20.64 -33.89
CA TYR A 44 -18.60 -21.15 -33.19
C TYR A 44 -19.09 -22.43 -33.86
N GLN A 45 -19.57 -23.40 -33.09
CA GLN A 45 -20.14 -24.65 -33.63
C GLN A 45 -19.19 -25.31 -34.64
N VAL A 46 -17.98 -25.63 -34.17
CA VAL A 46 -16.89 -26.23 -34.96
C VAL A 46 -16.49 -27.57 -34.35
N SER A 47 -17.46 -28.45 -34.09
CA SER A 47 -17.24 -29.69 -33.31
C SER A 47 -16.19 -30.65 -33.91
N ALA A 48 -16.05 -30.67 -35.24
CA ALA A 48 -15.08 -31.52 -35.94
C ALA A 48 -13.68 -30.89 -36.05
N LEU A 49 -13.49 -29.63 -35.67
CA LEU A 49 -12.22 -28.91 -35.84
C LEU A 49 -11.12 -29.56 -35.00
N GLN A 50 -10.06 -30.01 -35.68
CA GLN A 50 -8.88 -30.62 -35.07
C GLN A 50 -7.68 -29.68 -35.10
N THR A 51 -7.53 -28.91 -36.17
CA THR A 51 -6.37 -28.03 -36.38
C THR A 51 -6.81 -26.63 -36.77
N LEU A 52 -6.31 -25.63 -36.05
CA LEU A 52 -6.47 -24.22 -36.38
C LEU A 52 -5.07 -23.60 -36.57
N ALA A 53 -4.82 -23.03 -37.73
CA ALA A 53 -3.60 -22.28 -38.00
C ALA A 53 -3.96 -20.85 -38.42
N LEU A 54 -3.50 -19.85 -37.65
CA LEU A 54 -3.57 -18.45 -38.00
C LEU A 54 -2.17 -17.89 -38.24
N HIS A 55 -2.02 -17.14 -39.32
CA HIS A 55 -0.84 -16.35 -39.62
C HIS A 55 -1.21 -14.90 -39.91
N CYS A 56 -0.89 -14.00 -38.98
CA CYS A 56 -1.19 -12.57 -39.06
C CYS A 56 0.11 -11.73 -39.07
N PRO A 57 0.63 -11.33 -40.25
CA PRO A 57 1.96 -10.73 -40.36
C PRO A 57 2.05 -9.26 -39.91
N GLU A 58 0.93 -8.59 -39.66
CA GLU A 58 0.91 -7.21 -39.14
C GLU A 58 0.86 -7.20 -37.60
N PRO A 59 1.55 -6.27 -36.92
CA PRO A 59 1.54 -6.16 -35.47
C PRO A 59 0.17 -5.72 -34.94
N ALA A 60 -0.44 -6.54 -34.07
CA ALA A 60 -1.57 -6.12 -33.25
C ALA A 60 -1.77 -7.02 -32.01
N GLU A 61 -2.61 -6.57 -31.08
CA GLU A 61 -3.28 -7.48 -30.17
C GLU A 61 -4.35 -8.26 -30.96
N ARG A 62 -4.31 -9.59 -30.86
CA ARG A 62 -5.15 -10.50 -31.64
C ARG A 62 -5.96 -11.36 -30.68
N HIS A 63 -7.25 -11.51 -30.97
CA HIS A 63 -8.16 -12.30 -30.15
C HIS A 63 -8.69 -13.48 -30.94
N VAL A 64 -8.66 -14.67 -30.35
CA VAL A 64 -9.24 -15.88 -30.94
C VAL A 64 -10.16 -16.51 -29.91
N ARG A 65 -11.44 -16.66 -30.26
CA ARG A 65 -12.41 -17.41 -29.48
C ARG A 65 -12.78 -18.68 -30.20
N VAL A 66 -12.71 -19.81 -29.51
CA VAL A 66 -13.14 -21.11 -30.02
C VAL A 66 -14.19 -21.69 -29.10
N GLN A 67 -15.40 -21.91 -29.62
CA GLN A 67 -16.52 -22.45 -28.86
C GLN A 67 -17.03 -23.77 -29.46
N GLY A 68 -17.08 -24.81 -28.63
CA GLY A 68 -17.64 -26.11 -28.95
C GLY A 68 -16.74 -27.01 -29.81
N ALA A 69 -15.43 -26.74 -29.90
CA ALA A 69 -14.48 -27.53 -30.66
C ALA A 69 -14.00 -28.79 -29.90
N THR A 70 -14.86 -29.80 -29.79
CA THR A 70 -14.56 -31.05 -29.07
C THR A 70 -13.36 -31.82 -29.58
N ALA A 71 -13.02 -31.68 -30.86
CA ALA A 71 -11.96 -32.45 -31.51
C ALA A 71 -10.62 -31.69 -31.59
N LEU A 72 -10.54 -30.49 -31.03
CA LEU A 72 -9.38 -29.59 -31.20
C LEU A 72 -8.13 -30.19 -30.56
N LYS A 73 -7.06 -30.32 -31.36
CA LYS A 73 -5.77 -30.88 -30.93
C LYS A 73 -4.61 -29.90 -31.10
N THR A 74 -4.70 -28.99 -32.07
CA THR A 74 -3.58 -28.09 -32.37
C THR A 74 -4.07 -26.72 -32.76
N MET A 75 -3.47 -25.70 -32.15
CA MET A 75 -3.59 -24.30 -32.53
C MET A 75 -2.20 -23.71 -32.80
N GLN A 76 -1.97 -23.20 -34.01
CA GLN A 76 -0.74 -22.51 -34.38
C GLN A 76 -1.06 -21.06 -34.68
N LEU A 77 -0.68 -20.13 -33.78
CA LEU A 77 -0.95 -18.71 -33.91
C LEU A 77 0.37 -17.96 -34.12
N SER A 78 0.68 -17.69 -35.37
CA SER A 78 1.95 -17.13 -35.82
C SER A 78 1.76 -15.76 -36.48
N GLY A 79 2.86 -15.04 -36.71
CA GLY A 79 2.80 -13.72 -37.34
C GLY A 79 3.96 -12.81 -36.93
N HIS A 80 3.67 -11.52 -36.85
CA HIS A 80 4.64 -10.52 -36.37
C HIS A 80 5.07 -10.80 -34.92
N ASN A 81 6.34 -10.53 -34.59
CA ASN A 81 6.89 -10.76 -33.24
C ASN A 81 6.25 -9.89 -32.15
N GLU A 82 5.63 -8.76 -32.54
CA GLU A 82 4.91 -7.88 -31.62
C GLU A 82 3.44 -8.28 -31.42
N ASN A 83 2.98 -9.35 -32.08
CA ASN A 83 1.65 -9.86 -31.86
C ASN A 83 1.48 -10.36 -30.43
N ARG A 84 0.34 -10.04 -29.85
CA ARG A 84 -0.08 -10.52 -28.54
C ARG A 84 -1.38 -11.29 -28.71
N TRP A 85 -1.33 -12.61 -28.52
CA TRP A 85 -2.52 -13.45 -28.67
C TRP A 85 -3.27 -13.56 -27.35
N VAL A 86 -4.56 -13.25 -27.42
CA VAL A 86 -5.56 -13.50 -26.39
C VAL A 86 -6.43 -14.64 -26.89
N VAL A 87 -6.40 -15.77 -26.19
CA VAL A 87 -7.12 -16.98 -26.60
C VAL A 87 -8.23 -17.27 -25.60
N HIS A 88 -9.45 -17.45 -26.08
CA HIS A 88 -10.61 -17.87 -25.31
C HIS A 88 -11.09 -19.23 -25.81
N LEU A 89 -11.04 -20.26 -24.98
CA LEU A 89 -11.53 -21.61 -25.32
C LEU A 89 -12.75 -21.96 -24.47
N ASP A 90 -13.90 -22.05 -25.12
CA ASP A 90 -15.16 -22.50 -24.53
C ASP A 90 -15.43 -23.95 -25.01
N LEU A 91 -14.85 -24.92 -24.31
CA LEU A 91 -14.93 -26.34 -24.68
C LEU A 91 -15.95 -27.08 -23.80
N PRO A 92 -16.48 -28.24 -24.19
CA PRO A 92 -17.37 -28.99 -23.30
C PRO A 92 -16.61 -29.70 -22.18
N ASN A 93 -15.39 -30.19 -22.44
CA ASN A 93 -14.54 -30.95 -21.53
C ASN A 93 -13.10 -30.42 -21.56
N PHE A 94 -12.27 -30.81 -20.58
CA PHE A 94 -10.83 -30.53 -20.58
C PHE A 94 -10.13 -31.13 -21.82
N PRO A 95 -9.32 -30.36 -22.57
CA PRO A 95 -8.79 -30.80 -23.86
C PRO A 95 -7.46 -31.56 -23.71
N HIS A 96 -7.51 -32.82 -23.29
CA HIS A 96 -6.32 -33.67 -23.21
C HIS A 96 -5.61 -33.77 -24.58
N GLY A 97 -4.30 -33.48 -24.60
CA GLY A 97 -3.45 -33.53 -25.78
C GLY A 97 -3.53 -32.30 -26.69
N LEU A 98 -4.26 -31.24 -26.31
CA LEU A 98 -4.23 -29.97 -27.05
C LEU A 98 -2.85 -29.31 -26.89
N SER A 99 -2.29 -28.83 -28.00
CA SER A 99 -1.13 -27.92 -28.03
C SER A 99 -1.51 -26.59 -28.69
N ILE A 100 -1.08 -25.49 -28.07
CA ILE A 100 -1.23 -24.12 -28.56
C ILE A 100 0.16 -23.52 -28.70
N GLU A 101 0.63 -23.40 -29.95
CA GLU A 101 1.88 -22.74 -30.31
C GLU A 101 1.58 -21.28 -30.66
N ALA A 102 1.90 -20.36 -29.75
CA ALA A 102 1.60 -18.94 -29.93
C ALA A 102 2.34 -18.10 -28.91
N PRO A 103 2.80 -16.87 -29.23
CA PRO A 103 3.25 -15.90 -28.23
C PRO A 103 2.03 -15.37 -27.44
N LEU A 104 1.61 -16.13 -26.42
CA LEU A 104 0.36 -15.88 -25.68
C LEU A 104 0.53 -14.77 -24.65
N ALA A 105 -0.36 -13.76 -24.73
CA ALA A 105 -0.50 -12.71 -23.73
C ALA A 105 -1.60 -13.05 -22.71
N HIS A 106 -2.59 -13.84 -23.09
CA HIS A 106 -3.67 -14.29 -22.21
C HIS A 106 -4.33 -15.55 -22.76
N LEU A 107 -4.70 -16.46 -21.86
CA LEU A 107 -5.47 -17.65 -22.17
C LEU A 107 -6.59 -17.77 -21.15
N ASP A 108 -7.82 -17.77 -21.63
CA ASP A 108 -9.02 -17.96 -20.84
C ASP A 108 -9.72 -19.21 -21.32
N MET A 109 -10.02 -20.12 -20.40
CA MET A 109 -10.65 -21.38 -20.73
C MET A 109 -11.84 -21.64 -19.81
N CYS A 110 -12.95 -22.00 -20.41
CA CYS A 110 -14.16 -22.42 -19.72
C CYS A 110 -14.56 -23.80 -20.26
N TRP A 111 -14.83 -24.75 -19.36
CA TRP A 111 -15.46 -26.01 -19.75
C TRP A 111 -16.89 -26.11 -19.24
N LEU A 112 -17.82 -26.36 -20.18
CA LEU A 112 -19.27 -26.18 -19.98
C LEU A 112 -19.92 -27.22 -19.05
N GLN A 113 -19.34 -28.41 -18.87
CA GLN A 113 -19.96 -29.42 -18.00
C GLN A 113 -19.83 -29.11 -16.50
N ASP A 114 -18.82 -28.33 -16.08
CA ASP A 114 -18.50 -28.15 -14.66
C ASP A 114 -18.57 -26.68 -14.17
N ASN A 115 -18.92 -25.71 -15.05
CA ASN A 115 -18.86 -24.27 -14.76
C ASN A 115 -17.49 -23.82 -14.20
N GLU A 116 -16.42 -24.53 -14.54
CA GLU A 116 -15.06 -24.20 -14.10
C GLU A 116 -14.42 -23.26 -15.09
N LEU A 117 -13.91 -22.13 -14.57
CA LEU A 117 -13.18 -21.13 -15.32
C LEU A 117 -11.70 -21.21 -14.94
N LEU A 118 -10.86 -21.50 -15.93
CA LEU A 118 -9.41 -21.42 -15.83
C LEU A 118 -8.92 -20.21 -16.60
N THR A 119 -8.55 -19.16 -15.87
CA THR A 119 -7.95 -17.98 -16.45
C THR A 119 -6.44 -17.97 -16.20
N LEU A 120 -5.66 -18.02 -17.29
CA LEU A 120 -4.21 -17.97 -17.27
C LEU A 120 -3.73 -16.63 -17.82
N THR A 121 -3.25 -15.79 -16.90
CA THR A 121 -2.55 -14.55 -17.26
C THR A 121 -1.06 -14.73 -16.98
N PRO A 122 -0.17 -14.50 -17.97
CA PRO A 122 1.26 -14.52 -17.74
C PRO A 122 1.61 -13.52 -16.62
N GLN A 123 2.16 -14.02 -15.50
CA GLN A 123 2.44 -13.19 -14.33
C GLN A 123 3.65 -12.25 -14.51
N ILE A 124 4.31 -12.29 -15.66
CA ILE A 124 5.38 -11.34 -16.02
C ILE A 124 5.00 -10.73 -17.36
N LYS A 125 4.84 -9.40 -17.42
CA LYS A 125 4.53 -8.62 -18.63
C LYS A 125 5.49 -8.84 -19.83
N ALA A 126 6.54 -9.64 -19.66
CA ALA A 126 7.60 -9.90 -20.63
C ALA A 126 7.79 -11.39 -21.01
N ALA A 127 7.14 -12.35 -20.33
CA ALA A 127 7.27 -13.77 -20.66
C ALA A 127 6.01 -14.21 -21.40
N LEU A 128 6.07 -14.23 -22.73
CA LEU A 128 5.08 -14.90 -23.56
C LEU A 128 5.41 -16.40 -23.54
N PHE A 129 4.43 -17.26 -23.23
CA PHE A 129 4.59 -18.69 -23.46
C PHE A 129 4.72 -18.91 -24.96
N HIS A 130 5.60 -19.81 -25.39
CA HIS A 130 5.71 -20.17 -26.81
C HIS A 130 4.80 -21.34 -27.16
N GLU A 131 4.61 -22.24 -26.20
CA GLU A 131 3.74 -23.39 -26.32
C GLU A 131 2.97 -23.62 -25.01
N VAL A 132 1.70 -24.01 -25.11
CA VAL A 132 0.88 -24.46 -23.99
C VAL A 132 0.30 -25.82 -24.33
N VAL A 133 0.54 -26.80 -23.46
CA VAL A 133 0.07 -28.19 -23.64
C VAL A 133 -0.79 -28.63 -22.47
N PHE A 134 -1.82 -29.42 -22.76
CA PHE A 134 -2.85 -29.81 -21.79
C PHE A 134 -2.88 -31.33 -21.59
N PHE A 135 -2.81 -31.77 -20.34
CA PHE A 135 -2.86 -33.18 -19.97
C PHE A 135 -3.90 -33.44 -18.88
N ASP A 136 -4.93 -34.20 -19.22
CA ASP A 136 -5.76 -34.86 -18.21
C ASP A 136 -4.97 -36.03 -17.61
N LEU A 137 -4.67 -35.94 -16.31
CA LEU A 137 -3.92 -36.93 -15.56
C LEU A 137 -4.60 -38.30 -15.54
N SER A 138 -5.93 -38.36 -15.66
CA SER A 138 -6.68 -39.62 -15.70
C SER A 138 -6.51 -40.37 -17.02
N GLN A 139 -6.10 -39.67 -18.08
CA GLN A 139 -5.92 -40.19 -19.44
C GLN A 139 -4.45 -40.33 -19.82
N MET A 140 -3.53 -39.90 -18.95
CA MET A 140 -2.12 -39.76 -19.28
C MET A 140 -1.42 -41.11 -19.49
N THR A 141 -0.69 -41.21 -20.58
CA THR A 141 0.01 -42.41 -21.06
C THR A 141 1.52 -42.27 -20.91
N VAL A 142 2.26 -43.37 -21.06
CA VAL A 142 3.74 -43.36 -21.06
C VAL A 142 4.29 -42.47 -22.17
N SER A 143 3.65 -42.46 -23.35
CA SER A 143 4.03 -41.59 -24.47
C SER A 143 3.89 -40.11 -24.14
N ASP A 144 2.88 -39.73 -23.36
CA ASP A 144 2.69 -38.33 -22.95
C ASP A 144 3.84 -37.86 -22.05
N PHE A 145 4.30 -38.72 -21.13
CA PHE A 145 5.48 -38.44 -20.31
C PHE A 145 6.77 -38.30 -21.12
N SER A 146 6.92 -39.08 -22.19
CA SER A 146 8.05 -38.91 -23.12
C SER A 146 7.96 -37.59 -23.87
N ALA A 147 6.77 -37.20 -24.35
CA ALA A 147 6.56 -35.94 -25.06
C ALA A 147 6.87 -34.71 -24.20
N LEU A 148 6.60 -34.78 -22.88
CA LEU A 148 6.96 -33.70 -21.95
C LEU A 148 8.47 -33.40 -21.92
N GLN A 149 9.33 -34.38 -22.20
CA GLN A 149 10.78 -34.19 -22.22
C GLN A 149 11.31 -33.52 -23.49
N GLU A 150 10.49 -33.46 -24.54
CA GLU A 150 10.85 -32.89 -25.85
C GLU A 150 10.32 -31.46 -26.03
N LEU A 151 9.62 -30.93 -25.01
CA LEU A 151 9.04 -29.58 -25.07
C LEU A 151 10.13 -28.50 -25.13
N PRO A 152 9.92 -27.42 -25.91
CA PRO A 152 10.85 -26.32 -25.98
C PRO A 152 10.89 -25.52 -24.66
N ASP A 153 11.99 -24.79 -24.47
CA ASP A 153 12.09 -23.76 -23.42
C ASP A 153 10.90 -22.78 -23.53
N HIS A 154 10.41 -22.27 -22.40
CA HIS A 154 9.23 -21.39 -22.32
C HIS A 154 7.86 -22.04 -22.63
N SER A 155 7.77 -23.37 -22.51
CA SER A 155 6.49 -24.08 -22.56
C SER A 155 5.77 -24.06 -21.21
N LEU A 156 4.43 -23.95 -21.25
CA LEU A 156 3.55 -24.18 -20.11
C LEU A 156 2.85 -25.53 -20.25
N VAL A 157 3.03 -26.38 -19.24
CA VAL A 157 2.32 -27.66 -19.12
C VAL A 157 1.19 -27.49 -18.12
N VAL A 158 -0.04 -27.76 -18.56
CA VAL A 158 -1.25 -27.70 -17.73
C VAL A 158 -1.77 -29.12 -17.48
N CYS A 159 -1.78 -29.53 -16.22
CA CYS A 159 -2.28 -30.81 -15.77
C CYS A 159 -3.62 -30.64 -15.02
N TYR A 160 -4.61 -31.47 -15.36
CA TYR A 160 -5.95 -31.48 -14.77
C TYR A 160 -6.37 -32.87 -14.32
N GLY A 161 -7.26 -32.93 -13.33
CA GLY A 161 -7.96 -34.16 -12.95
C GLY A 161 -7.20 -35.04 -11.96
N GLY A 162 -7.66 -36.29 -11.81
CA GLY A 162 -7.11 -37.22 -10.82
C GLY A 162 -6.20 -38.29 -11.42
N TYR A 163 -5.21 -38.71 -10.64
CA TYR A 163 -4.31 -39.80 -11.02
C TYR A 163 -4.74 -41.09 -10.32
N GLN A 164 -5.16 -42.11 -11.08
CA GLN A 164 -5.66 -43.37 -10.51
C GLN A 164 -4.56 -44.39 -10.17
N GLN A 165 -3.31 -44.14 -10.57
CA GLN A 165 -2.20 -45.08 -10.36
C GLN A 165 -1.44 -44.77 -9.06
N ALA A 166 -0.91 -45.81 -8.43
CA ALA A 166 -0.24 -45.73 -7.13
C ALA A 166 1.13 -45.01 -7.14
N VAL A 167 1.69 -44.72 -8.32
CA VAL A 167 3.01 -44.10 -8.47
C VAL A 167 2.88 -42.84 -9.30
N VAL A 168 2.93 -41.68 -8.66
CA VAL A 168 2.96 -40.39 -9.36
C VAL A 168 4.30 -40.24 -10.07
N PRO A 169 4.32 -40.09 -11.41
CA PRO A 169 5.55 -39.90 -12.17
C PRO A 169 6.21 -38.57 -11.85
N THR A 170 7.54 -38.53 -11.98
CA THR A 170 8.32 -37.30 -11.82
C THR A 170 8.14 -36.42 -13.04
N PHE A 171 7.68 -35.18 -12.84
CA PHE A 171 7.66 -34.16 -13.86
C PHE A 171 9.04 -33.48 -13.92
N ALA A 172 9.76 -33.66 -15.03
CA ALA A 172 11.14 -33.23 -15.18
C ALA A 172 11.35 -32.30 -16.37
N ASN A 173 12.26 -31.34 -16.25
CA ASN A 173 12.72 -30.46 -17.33
C ASN A 173 11.62 -29.58 -17.94
N ILE A 174 10.69 -29.10 -17.11
CA ILE A 174 9.57 -28.25 -17.55
C ILE A 174 9.74 -26.85 -16.96
N GLU A 175 9.82 -25.82 -17.78
CA GLU A 175 10.00 -24.45 -17.25
C GLU A 175 8.79 -23.98 -16.44
N HIS A 176 7.58 -24.17 -16.96
CA HIS A 176 6.34 -23.77 -16.30
C HIS A 176 5.37 -24.95 -16.20
N LEU A 177 5.04 -25.34 -14.96
CA LEU A 177 4.14 -26.45 -14.68
C LEU A 177 2.98 -25.97 -13.81
N LEU A 178 1.76 -26.19 -14.31
CA LEU A 178 0.51 -25.88 -13.62
C LEU A 178 -0.28 -27.16 -13.37
N PHE A 179 -0.66 -27.38 -12.12
CA PHE A 179 -1.67 -28.35 -11.74
C PHE A 179 -2.93 -27.63 -11.29
N THR A 180 -4.09 -28.05 -11.79
CA THR A 180 -5.38 -27.50 -11.37
C THR A 180 -6.42 -28.60 -11.17
N ASP A 181 -7.23 -28.49 -10.12
CA ASP A 181 -8.33 -29.43 -9.83
C ASP A 181 -7.87 -30.88 -9.69
N ILE A 182 -6.75 -31.05 -8.99
CA ILE A 182 -6.15 -32.36 -8.82
C ILE A 182 -6.81 -33.12 -7.67
N ALA A 183 -7.29 -34.32 -7.99
CA ALA A 183 -7.86 -35.25 -7.02
C ALA A 183 -6.98 -36.50 -6.86
N GLY A 184 -6.89 -37.03 -5.63
CA GLY A 184 -6.23 -38.31 -5.36
C GLY A 184 -4.69 -38.29 -5.36
N ILE A 185 -4.05 -37.13 -5.52
CA ILE A 185 -2.59 -36.96 -5.41
C ILE A 185 -2.26 -36.37 -4.03
N ASP A 186 -1.52 -37.12 -3.21
CA ASP A 186 -1.02 -36.67 -1.91
C ASP A 186 0.43 -36.16 -1.96
N CYS A 187 1.22 -36.67 -2.91
CA CYS A 187 2.61 -36.29 -3.14
C CYS A 187 2.87 -35.96 -4.61
N LEU A 188 3.47 -34.81 -4.87
CA LEU A 188 3.94 -34.41 -6.19
C LEU A 188 5.47 -34.41 -6.24
N THR A 189 6.06 -35.07 -7.23
CA THR A 189 7.52 -35.09 -7.42
C THR A 189 7.91 -34.33 -8.68
N VAL A 190 8.83 -33.36 -8.54
CA VAL A 190 9.32 -32.51 -9.63
C VAL A 190 10.85 -32.50 -9.69
N SER A 191 11.40 -32.30 -10.88
CA SER A 191 12.85 -32.17 -11.10
C SER A 191 13.13 -31.11 -12.16
N GLN A 192 14.07 -30.19 -11.91
CA GLN A 192 14.41 -29.12 -12.86
C GLN A 192 13.19 -28.29 -13.36
N VAL A 193 12.12 -28.21 -12.55
CA VAL A 193 10.95 -27.38 -12.84
C VAL A 193 11.21 -25.98 -12.34
N LYS A 194 11.12 -24.94 -13.18
CA LYS A 194 11.46 -23.57 -12.76
C LYS A 194 10.33 -22.89 -12.00
N HIS A 195 9.12 -22.90 -12.53
CA HIS A 195 7.93 -22.35 -11.89
C HIS A 195 6.87 -23.45 -11.73
N LEU A 196 6.46 -23.70 -10.50
CA LEU A 196 5.40 -24.66 -10.17
C LEU A 196 4.19 -23.93 -9.60
N VAL A 197 3.03 -24.12 -10.22
CA VAL A 197 1.74 -23.63 -9.73
C VAL A 197 0.85 -24.83 -9.45
N VAL A 198 0.25 -24.89 -8.27
CA VAL A 198 -0.75 -25.90 -7.93
C VAL A 198 -2.00 -25.22 -7.38
N GLN A 199 -3.14 -25.51 -7.97
CA GLN A 199 -4.42 -24.92 -7.63
C GLN A 199 -5.44 -26.02 -7.34
N ARG A 200 -6.28 -25.80 -6.33
CA ARG A 200 -7.44 -26.67 -6.01
C ARG A 200 -7.06 -28.15 -5.81
N ALA A 201 -5.88 -28.41 -5.24
CA ALA A 201 -5.40 -29.75 -4.91
C ALA A 201 -5.64 -30.05 -3.42
N ILE A 202 -6.87 -30.44 -3.08
CA ILE A 202 -7.31 -30.57 -1.67
C ILE A 202 -6.52 -31.63 -0.90
N GLY A 203 -6.15 -32.73 -1.56
CA GLY A 203 -5.42 -33.86 -0.96
C GLY A 203 -3.90 -33.72 -0.93
N LEU A 204 -3.32 -32.71 -1.59
CA LEU A 204 -1.87 -32.57 -1.71
C LEU A 204 -1.26 -32.25 -0.35
N ARG A 205 -0.31 -33.07 0.10
CA ARG A 205 0.43 -32.92 1.36
C ARG A 205 1.88 -32.54 1.14
N THR A 206 2.53 -33.16 0.16
CA THR A 206 3.98 -33.04 -0.01
C THR A 206 4.37 -32.71 -1.46
N ILE A 207 5.38 -31.86 -1.60
CA ILE A 207 6.08 -31.62 -2.87
C ILE A 207 7.54 -32.03 -2.70
N ALA A 208 8.02 -32.94 -3.53
CA ALA A 208 9.41 -33.37 -3.54
C ALA A 208 10.14 -32.78 -4.76
N VAL A 209 11.13 -31.95 -4.51
CA VAL A 209 12.09 -31.45 -5.51
C VAL A 209 13.30 -32.38 -5.50
N LEU A 210 13.55 -33.09 -6.60
CA LEU A 210 14.67 -34.04 -6.68
C LEU A 210 15.99 -33.33 -7.04
N GLU A 211 15.94 -32.43 -8.02
CA GLU A 211 17.09 -31.64 -8.47
C GLU A 211 16.76 -30.15 -8.39
N PRO A 212 17.75 -29.30 -8.03
CA PRO A 212 17.54 -27.86 -7.95
C PRO A 212 17.13 -27.30 -9.32
N GLY A 213 16.21 -26.33 -9.30
CA GLY A 213 15.66 -25.73 -10.50
C GLY A 213 14.42 -24.89 -10.20
N LEU A 214 13.68 -25.26 -9.15
CA LEU A 214 12.50 -24.54 -8.69
C LEU A 214 12.85 -23.16 -8.14
N ALA A 215 12.58 -22.13 -8.94
CA ALA A 215 12.72 -20.73 -8.57
C ALA A 215 11.45 -20.19 -7.92
N ARG A 216 10.26 -20.64 -8.36
CA ARG A 216 8.97 -20.13 -7.87
C ARG A 216 7.95 -21.23 -7.59
N LEU A 217 7.30 -21.14 -6.44
CA LEU A 217 6.20 -22.01 -6.02
C LEU A 217 4.95 -21.18 -5.76
N GLN A 218 3.82 -21.54 -6.36
CA GLN A 218 2.51 -20.97 -6.03
C GLN A 218 1.52 -22.08 -5.68
N LEU A 219 0.99 -22.04 -4.47
CA LEU A 219 -0.07 -22.93 -3.99
C LEU A 219 -1.34 -22.13 -3.74
N GLN A 220 -2.44 -22.56 -4.34
CA GLN A 220 -3.74 -21.95 -4.18
C GLN A 220 -4.79 -23.02 -3.83
N GLN A 221 -5.56 -22.81 -2.76
CA GLN A 221 -6.60 -23.76 -2.35
C GLN A 221 -6.04 -25.20 -2.17
N CYS A 222 -4.89 -25.29 -1.49
CA CYS A 222 -4.19 -26.54 -1.17
C CYS A 222 -4.15 -26.74 0.37
N PRO A 223 -5.30 -26.95 1.03
CA PRO A 223 -5.42 -26.89 2.48
C PRO A 223 -4.61 -27.96 3.23
N GLN A 224 -4.35 -29.13 2.64
CA GLN A 224 -3.60 -30.21 3.30
C GLN A 224 -2.08 -30.13 3.12
N PHE A 225 -1.58 -29.13 2.39
CA PHE A 225 -0.15 -29.00 2.12
C PHE A 225 0.63 -28.78 3.42
N SER A 226 1.63 -29.61 3.67
CA SER A 226 2.43 -29.57 4.89
C SER A 226 3.93 -29.48 4.64
N GLN A 227 4.43 -29.91 3.48
CA GLN A 227 5.88 -30.02 3.29
C GLN A 227 6.35 -29.87 1.84
N LEU A 228 7.42 -29.12 1.66
CA LEU A 228 8.30 -29.20 0.50
C LEU A 228 9.66 -29.75 0.91
N THR A 229 10.07 -30.87 0.30
CA THR A 229 11.40 -31.46 0.46
C THR A 229 12.28 -31.14 -0.74
N ALA A 230 13.52 -30.73 -0.51
CA ALA A 230 14.47 -30.41 -1.57
C ALA A 230 15.91 -30.76 -1.13
N PRO A 231 16.89 -30.76 -2.06
CA PRO A 231 18.31 -30.96 -1.73
C PRO A 231 18.85 -29.91 -0.73
N ALA A 232 19.95 -30.22 -0.05
CA ALA A 232 20.46 -29.41 1.06
C ALA A 232 20.87 -27.98 0.67
N ASP A 233 21.28 -27.78 -0.57
CA ASP A 233 21.71 -26.51 -1.17
C ASP A 233 20.60 -25.79 -1.95
N PHE A 234 19.34 -26.23 -1.79
CA PHE A 234 18.20 -25.64 -2.48
C PHE A 234 18.00 -24.16 -2.11
N VAL A 235 17.90 -23.33 -3.15
CA VAL A 235 17.61 -21.89 -3.07
C VAL A 235 16.53 -21.56 -4.09
N ALA A 236 15.53 -20.77 -3.67
CA ALA A 236 14.44 -20.33 -4.51
C ALA A 236 14.10 -18.85 -4.27
N ASP A 237 13.50 -18.22 -5.28
CA ASP A 237 13.16 -16.80 -5.25
C ASP A 237 11.90 -16.56 -4.43
N GLU A 238 10.83 -17.32 -4.70
CA GLU A 238 9.52 -17.01 -4.14
C GLU A 238 8.64 -18.24 -3.89
N ALA A 239 8.04 -18.30 -2.69
CA ALA A 239 6.89 -19.15 -2.41
C ALA A 239 5.65 -18.30 -2.11
N GLN A 240 4.53 -18.58 -2.77
CA GLN A 240 3.23 -17.99 -2.46
C GLN A 240 2.22 -19.06 -2.08
N LEU A 241 1.68 -18.96 -0.87
CA LEU A 241 0.63 -19.84 -0.35
C LEU A 241 -0.64 -18.99 -0.16
N THR A 242 -1.73 -19.38 -0.82
CA THR A 242 -3.01 -18.68 -0.77
C THR A 242 -4.14 -19.67 -0.48
N ASP A 243 -4.84 -19.50 0.64
CA ASP A 243 -5.86 -20.48 1.10
C ASP A 243 -5.27 -21.91 1.14
N ALA A 244 -4.00 -22.02 1.56
CA ALA A 244 -3.23 -23.25 1.57
C ALA A 244 -2.67 -23.53 2.97
N ALA A 245 -2.32 -24.79 3.19
CA ALA A 245 -1.67 -25.30 4.39
C ALA A 245 -2.35 -25.03 5.74
N HIS A 246 -3.07 -26.03 6.23
CA HIS A 246 -3.65 -26.04 7.57
C HIS A 246 -2.67 -26.71 8.55
N GLY A 247 -2.31 -26.01 9.63
CA GLY A 247 -1.34 -26.51 10.61
C GLY A 247 0.12 -26.16 10.29
N SER A 248 1.03 -27.12 10.38
CA SER A 248 2.47 -26.85 10.22
C SER A 248 2.94 -27.00 8.77
N VAL A 249 3.74 -26.04 8.29
CA VAL A 249 4.39 -26.07 6.98
C VAL A 249 5.90 -26.09 7.11
N ALA A 250 6.55 -27.00 6.41
CA ALA A 250 8.01 -27.01 6.26
C ALA A 250 8.40 -26.77 4.79
N LEU A 251 9.12 -25.69 4.50
CA LEU A 251 9.71 -25.39 3.20
C LEU A 251 11.22 -25.61 3.27
N SER A 252 11.72 -26.64 2.58
CA SER A 252 13.16 -26.89 2.53
C SER A 252 13.93 -25.76 1.84
N GLY A 253 15.21 -25.59 2.20
CA GLY A 253 16.13 -24.64 1.57
C GLY A 253 15.96 -23.18 2.02
N ARG A 254 16.54 -22.27 1.22
CA ARG A 254 16.55 -20.83 1.46
C ARG A 254 15.64 -20.11 0.47
N TRP A 255 14.82 -19.20 0.98
CA TRP A 255 13.84 -18.46 0.19
C TRP A 255 14.09 -16.96 0.27
N GLN A 256 14.15 -16.28 -0.86
CA GLN A 256 14.25 -14.81 -0.88
C GLN A 256 12.94 -14.17 -0.39
N SER A 257 11.79 -14.68 -0.84
CA SER A 257 10.47 -14.19 -0.40
C SER A 257 9.48 -15.33 -0.16
N VAL A 258 8.71 -15.23 0.92
CA VAL A 258 7.56 -16.11 1.18
C VAL A 258 6.33 -15.25 1.44
N LYS A 259 5.24 -15.53 0.72
CA LYS A 259 3.96 -14.83 0.79
C LYS A 259 2.88 -15.78 1.29
N LEU A 260 2.34 -15.49 2.46
CA LEU A 260 1.23 -16.22 3.07
C LEU A 260 -0.02 -15.34 2.98
N ARG A 261 -1.09 -15.88 2.40
CA ARG A 261 -2.36 -15.16 2.25
C ARG A 261 -3.53 -16.06 2.66
N ARG A 262 -4.32 -15.63 3.65
CA ARG A 262 -5.51 -16.37 4.14
C ARG A 262 -5.20 -17.83 4.46
N CYS A 263 -4.01 -18.09 4.98
CA CYS A 263 -3.57 -19.44 5.31
C CYS A 263 -3.94 -19.75 6.77
N ALA A 264 -4.42 -20.96 7.04
CA ALA A 264 -4.74 -21.42 8.39
C ALA A 264 -3.56 -22.19 9.04
N LEU A 265 -2.33 -21.82 8.67
CA LEU A 265 -1.12 -22.43 9.22
C LEU A 265 -0.88 -21.95 10.66
N THR A 266 -0.32 -22.84 11.48
CA THR A 266 0.11 -22.59 12.86
C THR A 266 1.61 -22.40 12.99
N GLU A 267 2.39 -23.01 12.10
CA GLU A 267 3.85 -22.98 12.12
C GLU A 267 4.42 -22.94 10.70
N LEU A 268 5.45 -22.12 10.50
CA LEU A 268 6.25 -22.11 9.28
C LEU A 268 7.70 -22.43 9.64
N ALA A 269 8.27 -23.45 8.99
CA ALA A 269 9.65 -23.87 9.12
C ALA A 269 10.38 -23.78 7.78
N ALA A 270 11.59 -23.23 7.79
CA ALA A 270 12.47 -23.13 6.63
C ALA A 270 13.90 -22.84 7.09
N ALA A 271 14.92 -23.20 6.30
CA ALA A 271 16.31 -22.93 6.71
C ALA A 271 16.62 -21.43 6.80
N GLN A 272 16.13 -20.65 5.82
CA GLN A 272 16.22 -19.19 5.81
C GLN A 272 15.10 -18.60 4.95
N ILE A 273 14.55 -17.48 5.41
CA ILE A 273 13.66 -16.61 4.63
C ILE A 273 14.19 -15.19 4.77
N ASP A 274 14.39 -14.47 3.67
CA ASP A 274 14.84 -13.08 3.74
C ASP A 274 13.65 -12.14 3.98
N GLN A 275 12.54 -12.35 3.27
CA GLN A 275 11.31 -11.56 3.38
C GLN A 275 10.08 -12.45 3.57
N LEU A 276 9.30 -12.19 4.62
CA LEU A 276 8.04 -12.89 4.89
C LEU A 276 6.88 -11.89 4.81
N HIS A 277 5.94 -12.13 3.91
CA HIS A 277 4.71 -11.36 3.78
C HIS A 277 3.55 -12.17 4.34
N VAL A 278 2.86 -11.67 5.35
CA VAL A 278 1.75 -12.34 6.03
C VAL A 278 0.49 -11.52 5.86
N THR A 279 -0.52 -12.07 5.19
CA THR A 279 -1.81 -11.41 4.98
C THR A 279 -2.94 -12.29 5.48
N ASP A 280 -3.70 -11.83 6.47
CA ASP A 280 -4.86 -12.56 7.04
C ASP A 280 -4.54 -14.00 7.49
N CYS A 281 -3.45 -14.20 8.25
CA CYS A 281 -3.04 -15.51 8.76
C CYS A 281 -3.10 -15.52 10.30
N PRO A 282 -4.30 -15.57 10.90
CA PRO A 282 -4.50 -15.37 12.33
C PRO A 282 -3.95 -16.50 13.20
N ASN A 283 -3.71 -17.69 12.64
CA ASN A 283 -3.32 -18.88 13.40
C ASN A 283 -1.80 -19.06 13.49
N LEU A 284 -1.00 -18.29 12.75
CA LEU A 284 0.44 -18.51 12.66
C LEU A 284 1.13 -18.11 13.97
N GLN A 285 1.51 -19.07 14.79
CA GLN A 285 2.06 -18.83 16.14
C GLN A 285 3.58 -19.01 16.22
N ARG A 286 4.18 -19.75 15.27
CA ARG A 286 5.59 -20.14 15.35
C ARG A 286 6.31 -19.97 14.02
N LEU A 287 7.53 -19.42 14.11
CA LEU A 287 8.44 -19.29 12.99
C LEU A 287 9.75 -20.02 13.31
N ALA A 288 9.89 -21.24 12.79
CA ALA A 288 11.14 -22.00 12.79
C ALA A 288 11.95 -21.66 11.52
N VAL A 289 12.17 -20.36 11.33
CA VAL A 289 12.90 -19.78 10.19
C VAL A 289 14.06 -18.94 10.73
N GLY A 290 14.94 -18.43 9.86
CA GLY A 290 15.97 -17.47 10.27
C GLY A 290 15.39 -16.16 10.87
N SER A 291 16.08 -15.03 10.71
CA SER A 291 15.53 -13.72 11.11
C SER A 291 15.00 -12.94 9.91
N PRO A 292 13.81 -13.27 9.36
CA PRO A 292 13.26 -12.61 8.19
C PRO A 292 12.84 -11.17 8.51
N LEU A 293 12.80 -10.34 7.46
CA LEU A 293 12.03 -9.10 7.49
C LEU A 293 10.55 -9.43 7.27
N ILE A 294 9.70 -9.14 8.26
CA ILE A 294 8.27 -9.51 8.21
C ILE A 294 7.40 -8.30 7.88
N PHE A 295 6.59 -8.44 6.83
CA PHE A 295 5.56 -7.52 6.41
C PHE A 295 4.19 -8.13 6.67
N THR A 296 3.41 -7.55 7.56
CA THR A 296 2.08 -8.06 7.91
C THR A 296 0.99 -7.19 7.30
N ASN A 297 -0.18 -7.74 6.99
CA ASN A 297 -1.39 -6.99 6.63
C ASN A 297 -2.62 -7.75 7.13
N GLY A 298 -3.55 -7.08 7.80
CA GLY A 298 -4.73 -7.73 8.39
C GLY A 298 -4.46 -8.45 9.71
N ILE A 299 -5.29 -9.47 10.02
CA ILE A 299 -5.29 -10.14 11.33
C ILE A 299 -4.01 -10.97 11.52
N PHE A 300 -3.33 -10.72 12.64
CA PHE A 300 -2.02 -11.26 12.98
C PHE A 300 -2.00 -11.86 14.39
N ALA A 301 -1.17 -12.89 14.59
CA ALA A 301 -0.99 -13.61 15.85
C ALA A 301 0.10 -12.93 16.72
N PRO A 302 -0.23 -12.43 17.92
CA PRO A 302 0.72 -11.71 18.79
C PRO A 302 2.00 -12.47 19.15
N GLU A 303 1.94 -13.80 19.22
CA GLU A 303 3.03 -14.70 19.62
C GLU A 303 4.27 -14.57 18.72
N LEU A 304 4.05 -14.13 17.50
CA LEU A 304 5.11 -13.89 16.54
C LEU A 304 5.97 -12.67 16.89
N LEU A 305 5.44 -11.66 17.61
CA LEU A 305 6.13 -10.39 17.94
C LEU A 305 7.46 -10.59 18.67
N GLU A 306 7.58 -11.69 19.42
CA GLU A 306 8.78 -12.03 20.18
C GLU A 306 9.91 -12.60 19.31
N GLN A 307 9.58 -13.18 18.16
CA GLN A 307 10.50 -14.03 17.38
C GLN A 307 11.22 -13.31 16.23
N SER A 308 10.83 -12.06 15.88
CA SER A 308 11.34 -11.42 14.65
C SER A 308 11.26 -9.88 14.64
N SER A 309 11.97 -9.26 13.68
CA SER A 309 11.88 -7.83 13.38
C SER A 309 10.63 -7.53 12.55
N PHE A 310 9.50 -7.29 13.22
CA PHE A 310 8.26 -6.89 12.56
C PHE A 310 8.35 -5.47 12.01
N SER A 311 7.51 -5.14 11.04
CA SER A 311 7.16 -3.75 10.71
C SER A 311 5.70 -3.52 11.09
N ILE A 312 5.41 -2.55 11.97
CA ILE A 312 4.02 -2.13 12.23
C ILE A 312 3.51 -1.41 10.99
N ASN A 313 2.26 -1.66 10.59
CA ASN A 313 1.57 -0.87 9.58
C ASN A 313 0.16 -0.46 10.05
N GLU A 314 -0.49 0.36 9.23
CA GLU A 314 -1.78 0.98 9.52
C GLU A 314 -2.93 -0.03 9.69
N GLY A 315 -2.93 -1.11 8.91
CA GLY A 315 -3.91 -2.19 9.05
C GLY A 315 -3.77 -2.90 10.39
N MET A 316 -2.53 -3.23 10.78
CA MET A 316 -2.24 -3.82 12.08
C MET A 316 -2.69 -2.91 13.24
N ILE A 317 -2.42 -1.59 13.16
CA ILE A 317 -2.85 -0.63 14.19
C ILE A 317 -4.38 -0.61 14.31
N ARG A 318 -5.09 -0.41 13.19
CA ARG A 318 -6.56 -0.31 13.20
C ARG A 318 -7.22 -1.57 13.75
N ASP A 319 -6.83 -2.74 13.24
CA ASP A 319 -7.46 -4.00 13.59
C ASP A 319 -7.13 -4.40 15.05
N THR A 320 -5.94 -4.03 15.54
CA THR A 320 -5.56 -4.24 16.93
C THR A 320 -6.29 -3.29 17.88
N LEU A 321 -6.43 -2.02 17.53
CA LEU A 321 -7.22 -1.06 18.30
C LEU A 321 -8.69 -1.49 18.41
N GLN A 322 -9.27 -2.04 17.34
CA GLN A 322 -10.62 -2.58 17.36
C GLN A 322 -10.79 -3.75 18.35
N LYS A 323 -9.78 -4.62 18.49
CA LYS A 323 -9.80 -5.67 19.52
C LYS A 323 -9.66 -5.10 20.93
N LEU A 324 -8.76 -4.12 21.09
CA LEU A 324 -8.49 -3.49 22.39
C LEU A 324 -9.66 -2.65 22.92
N THR A 325 -10.55 -2.14 22.04
CA THR A 325 -11.78 -1.46 22.47
C THR A 325 -12.78 -2.38 23.16
N GLU A 326 -12.76 -3.69 22.90
CA GLU A 326 -13.66 -4.67 23.53
C GLU A 326 -13.08 -5.24 24.82
N HIS A 327 -11.76 -5.50 24.85
CA HIS A 327 -11.02 -5.97 26.02
C HIS A 327 -9.57 -5.50 25.96
N MET A 328 -9.11 -4.78 26.99
CA MET A 328 -7.73 -4.29 27.07
C MET A 328 -6.78 -5.43 27.49
N ASP A 329 -6.31 -6.19 26.50
CA ASP A 329 -5.26 -7.19 26.66
C ASP A 329 -3.90 -6.51 26.90
N GLN A 330 -3.43 -6.56 28.15
CA GLN A 330 -2.18 -5.92 28.56
C GLN A 330 -0.95 -6.56 27.90
N GLU A 331 -0.94 -7.87 27.68
CA GLU A 331 0.22 -8.55 27.07
C GLU A 331 0.36 -8.14 25.60
N LEU A 332 -0.76 -8.05 24.89
CA LEU A 332 -0.79 -7.53 23.53
C LEU A 332 -0.31 -6.08 23.46
N VAL A 333 -0.79 -5.21 24.36
CA VAL A 333 -0.34 -3.80 24.40
C VAL A 333 1.16 -3.71 24.66
N GLU A 334 1.70 -4.46 25.62
CA GLU A 334 3.14 -4.47 25.89
C GLU A 334 3.98 -4.91 24.69
N ALA A 335 3.54 -5.97 23.99
CA ALA A 335 4.21 -6.44 22.79
C ALA A 335 4.20 -5.39 21.67
N LEU A 336 3.08 -4.67 21.48
CA LEU A 336 2.97 -3.56 20.52
C LEU A 336 3.90 -2.40 20.88
N LEU A 337 3.99 -2.04 22.16
CA LEU A 337 4.84 -0.94 22.63
C LEU A 337 6.32 -1.26 22.44
N GLN A 338 6.76 -2.48 22.74
CA GLN A 338 8.12 -2.94 22.46
C GLN A 338 8.44 -2.87 20.95
N GLN A 339 7.44 -3.19 20.14
CA GLN A 339 7.57 -3.16 18.71
C GLN A 339 7.60 -1.73 18.14
N ALA A 340 6.81 -0.81 18.70
CA ALA A 340 6.84 0.61 18.37
C ALA A 340 8.24 1.21 18.59
N LEU A 341 8.93 0.83 19.67
CA LEU A 341 10.31 1.25 19.97
C LEU A 341 11.35 0.79 18.93
N ARG A 342 11.02 -0.19 18.08
CA ARG A 342 11.88 -0.67 16.98
C ARG A 342 11.61 0.11 15.67
N GLN A 343 10.49 0.83 15.57
CA GLN A 343 10.07 1.59 14.38
C GLN A 343 10.62 3.03 14.32
N TYR A 344 11.85 3.26 14.78
CA TYR A 344 12.42 4.62 14.84
C TYR A 344 12.92 5.16 13.49
N LYS A 345 12.89 4.36 12.41
CA LYS A 345 13.37 4.79 11.08
C LYS A 345 12.40 5.78 10.41
N PRO A 346 12.86 6.66 9.51
CA PRO A 346 12.03 7.72 8.94
C PRO A 346 10.76 7.28 8.21
N TYR A 347 10.71 6.04 7.72
CA TYR A 347 9.56 5.49 7.02
C TYR A 347 8.46 4.99 7.96
N ASN A 348 8.81 4.61 9.19
CA ASN A 348 7.91 3.84 10.07
C ASN A 348 7.60 4.56 11.39
N VAL A 349 8.38 5.58 11.76
CA VAL A 349 8.22 6.29 13.04
C VAL A 349 6.86 6.95 13.16
N GLY A 350 6.27 7.39 12.04
CA GLY A 350 4.90 7.92 12.02
C GLY A 350 3.87 6.92 12.52
N HIS A 351 3.97 5.65 12.12
CA HIS A 351 3.06 4.59 12.60
C HIS A 351 3.19 4.34 14.10
N ALA A 352 4.40 4.38 14.63
CA ALA A 352 4.63 4.25 16.07
C ALA A 352 4.01 5.42 16.84
N ILE A 353 4.14 6.66 16.34
CA ILE A 353 3.51 7.84 16.94
C ILE A 353 1.98 7.71 16.94
N MET A 354 1.38 7.30 15.81
CA MET A 354 -0.06 7.08 15.70
C MET A 354 -0.56 6.00 16.66
N LEU A 355 0.21 4.92 16.84
CA LEU A 355 -0.11 3.89 17.83
C LEU A 355 -0.08 4.43 19.26
N LEU A 356 0.91 5.25 19.63
CA LEU A 356 0.98 5.86 20.96
C LEU A 356 -0.20 6.80 21.22
N GLN A 357 -0.59 7.60 20.21
CA GLN A 357 -1.77 8.46 20.28
C GLN A 357 -3.06 7.65 20.47
N ALA A 358 -3.26 6.59 19.70
CA ALA A 358 -4.45 5.76 19.81
C ALA A 358 -4.53 4.99 21.14
N LEU A 359 -3.40 4.48 21.66
CA LEU A 359 -3.37 3.86 22.99
C LEU A 359 -3.67 4.88 24.11
N ALA A 360 -3.23 6.12 23.95
CA ALA A 360 -3.58 7.18 24.88
C ALA A 360 -5.08 7.53 24.83
N GLU A 361 -5.72 7.44 23.66
CA GLU A 361 -7.19 7.60 23.54
C GLU A 361 -7.99 6.49 24.21
N LEU A 362 -7.41 5.28 24.28
CA LEU A 362 -7.95 4.15 25.04
C LEU A 362 -7.62 4.19 26.54
N ASP A 363 -7.18 5.35 27.05
CA ASP A 363 -6.83 5.59 28.45
C ASP A 363 -5.76 4.64 29.02
N TYR A 364 -4.84 4.17 28.17
CA TYR A 364 -3.64 3.46 28.62
C TYR A 364 -2.69 4.38 29.41
N ASP A 365 -1.82 3.79 30.24
CA ASP A 365 -0.90 4.51 31.13
C ASP A 365 -0.06 5.55 30.36
N ILE A 366 -0.42 6.82 30.57
CA ILE A 366 0.13 7.96 29.84
C ILE A 366 1.59 8.25 30.21
N GLU A 367 2.00 7.95 31.46
CA GLU A 367 3.38 8.12 31.90
C GLU A 367 4.29 7.17 31.12
N LYS A 368 3.87 5.90 31.05
CA LYS A 368 4.56 4.88 30.27
C LYS A 368 4.62 5.21 28.79
N LEU A 369 3.52 5.65 28.18
CA LEU A 369 3.51 6.08 26.77
C LEU A 369 4.44 7.28 26.53
N TRP A 370 4.50 8.22 27.48
CA TRP A 370 5.36 9.40 27.36
C TRP A 370 6.85 9.04 27.38
N GLU A 371 7.26 8.13 28.27
CA GLU A 371 8.62 7.61 28.29
C GLU A 371 8.97 6.94 26.95
N LEU A 372 8.09 6.09 26.44
CA LEU A 372 8.29 5.42 25.15
C LEU A 372 8.40 6.40 23.99
N ARG A 373 7.55 7.44 23.98
CA ARG A 373 7.63 8.54 23.01
C ARG A 373 8.99 9.24 23.07
N ALA A 374 9.54 9.45 24.27
CA ALA A 374 10.84 10.06 24.44
C ALA A 374 12.00 9.17 23.96
N VAL A 375 11.95 7.86 24.23
CA VAL A 375 12.91 6.89 23.67
C VAL A 375 12.85 6.84 22.15
N LEU A 376 11.63 6.77 21.60
CA LEU A 376 11.40 6.74 20.16
C LEU A 376 11.98 7.98 19.48
N HIS A 377 11.75 9.16 20.06
CA HIS A 377 12.31 10.43 19.58
C HIS A 377 13.84 10.41 19.56
N LEU A 378 14.49 9.96 20.64
CA LEU A 378 15.95 9.86 20.69
C LEU A 378 16.51 8.90 19.63
N LYS A 379 15.89 7.73 19.45
CA LYS A 379 16.30 6.75 18.42
C LYS A 379 16.08 7.28 17.01
N ASN A 380 15.03 8.05 16.78
CA ASN A 380 14.77 8.65 15.48
C ASN A 380 15.81 9.75 15.12
N GLN A 381 16.31 10.45 16.13
CA GLN A 381 17.35 11.47 15.97
C GLN A 381 18.77 10.90 15.82
N ARG A 382 19.06 9.71 16.37
CA ARG A 382 20.41 9.13 16.43
C ARG A 382 20.45 7.74 15.81
N ARG A 383 21.26 7.54 14.77
CA ARG A 383 21.39 6.26 14.04
C ARG A 383 21.75 5.05 14.90
N GLN A 384 22.43 5.25 16.04
CA GLN A 384 22.76 4.19 17.00
C GLN A 384 22.70 4.73 18.43
N VAL A 385 21.61 4.47 19.16
CA VAL A 385 21.55 4.68 20.61
C VAL A 385 21.56 3.31 21.27
N HIS A 386 22.72 2.91 21.80
CA HIS A 386 22.81 1.75 22.67
C HIS A 386 22.56 2.23 24.10
N PHE A 387 21.34 2.07 24.58
CA PHE A 387 21.02 2.33 25.97
C PHE A 387 21.61 1.19 26.81
N ARG A 388 22.54 1.50 27.73
CA ARG A 388 23.09 0.52 28.68
C ARG A 388 22.11 0.16 29.80
N GLN A 389 21.12 1.02 30.03
CA GLN A 389 20.03 0.92 31.00
C GLN A 389 18.78 1.56 30.40
N GLU A 390 17.59 1.15 30.83
CA GLU A 390 16.34 1.79 30.42
C GLU A 390 16.39 3.29 30.74
N PRO A 391 16.22 4.17 29.74
CA PRO A 391 16.39 5.60 29.93
C PRO A 391 15.11 6.19 30.55
N THR A 392 14.99 6.07 31.87
CA THR A 392 13.94 6.78 32.65
C THR A 392 14.26 8.27 32.73
N GLY A 393 13.24 9.13 32.63
CA GLY A 393 13.41 10.59 32.79
C GLY A 393 14.12 11.31 31.63
N ILE A 394 13.96 10.84 30.39
CA ILE A 394 14.50 11.53 29.21
C ILE A 394 13.85 12.92 29.06
N LYS A 395 14.67 13.97 29.15
CA LYS A 395 14.24 15.33 28.78
C LYS A 395 14.38 15.55 27.27
N LEU A 396 13.25 15.85 26.63
CA LEU A 396 13.18 16.21 25.23
C LEU A 396 13.80 17.58 24.99
N SER A 397 14.58 17.73 23.91
CA SER A 397 15.33 18.96 23.62
C SER A 397 14.83 19.73 22.40
N ASN A 398 13.92 19.15 21.62
CA ASN A 398 13.18 19.81 20.53
C ASN A 398 11.94 18.98 20.15
N TRP A 399 11.08 19.55 19.32
CA TRP A 399 9.96 18.85 18.67
C TRP A 399 10.27 18.67 17.18
N ARG A 400 11.18 17.73 16.89
CA ARG A 400 11.63 17.47 15.53
C ARG A 400 11.63 15.98 15.28
N TRP A 401 10.87 15.54 14.29
CA TRP A 401 10.91 14.16 13.83
C TRP A 401 11.57 14.06 12.46
N ASN A 402 12.41 13.04 12.27
CA ASN A 402 12.93 12.65 10.98
C ASN A 402 11.96 11.65 10.35
N ILE A 403 11.02 12.15 9.56
CA ILE A 403 9.94 11.38 8.90
C ILE A 403 10.02 11.60 7.40
N LYS A 404 9.66 10.60 6.60
CA LYS A 404 9.45 10.74 5.16
C LYS A 404 8.27 11.67 4.84
N VAL A 405 8.39 12.39 3.72
CA VAL A 405 7.54 13.53 3.35
C VAL A 405 6.06 13.15 3.18
N ASP A 406 5.77 11.92 2.80
CA ASP A 406 4.44 11.40 2.45
C ASP A 406 3.47 11.28 3.63
N ARG A 407 3.96 11.20 4.88
CA ARG A 407 3.13 11.08 6.09
C ARG A 407 3.50 12.08 7.19
N VAL A 408 4.22 13.13 6.80
CA VAL A 408 4.82 14.06 7.76
C VAL A 408 3.74 14.81 8.54
N PHE A 409 2.65 15.24 7.89
CA PHE A 409 1.62 16.05 8.54
C PHE A 409 0.81 15.24 9.56
N GLU A 410 0.35 14.06 9.16
CA GLU A 410 -0.42 13.12 9.98
C GLU A 410 0.36 12.69 11.22
N SER A 411 1.68 12.51 11.07
CA SER A 411 2.55 12.15 12.19
C SER A 411 2.71 13.29 13.21
N TYR A 412 2.87 14.53 12.74
CA TYR A 412 2.95 15.71 13.61
C TYR A 412 1.61 15.99 14.30
N GLU A 413 0.48 15.77 13.61
CA GLU A 413 -0.87 15.84 14.17
C GLU A 413 -1.08 14.78 15.27
N ALA A 414 -0.74 13.52 15.00
CA ALA A 414 -0.84 12.46 15.99
C ALA A 414 0.03 12.73 17.24
N ASP A 415 1.28 13.19 17.07
CA ASP A 415 2.17 13.53 18.21
C ASP A 415 1.64 14.73 19.01
N PHE A 416 0.99 15.69 18.35
CA PHE A 416 0.34 16.82 19.02
C PHE A 416 -0.86 16.36 19.86
N LEU A 417 -1.74 15.53 19.29
CA LEU A 417 -2.90 15.00 20.00
C LEU A 417 -2.49 14.11 21.18
N PHE A 418 -1.45 13.30 20.99
CA PHE A 418 -0.81 12.54 22.08
C PHE A 418 -0.32 13.47 23.20
N TRP A 419 0.44 14.51 22.86
CA TRP A 419 0.91 15.51 23.83
C TRP A 419 -0.24 16.19 24.57
N LEU A 420 -1.32 16.54 23.88
CA LEU A 420 -2.48 17.19 24.47
C LEU A 420 -3.15 16.28 25.51
N LYS A 421 -3.30 14.99 25.20
CA LYS A 421 -3.80 13.99 26.14
C LYS A 421 -2.87 13.86 27.35
N ALA A 422 -1.55 13.87 27.15
CA ALA A 422 -0.57 13.87 28.25
C ALA A 422 -0.67 15.12 29.14
N LYS A 423 -0.80 16.32 28.55
CA LYS A 423 -1.01 17.59 29.29
C LYS A 423 -2.28 17.51 30.14
N ARG A 424 -3.40 17.04 29.56
CA ARG A 424 -4.69 16.95 30.25
C ARG A 424 -4.72 15.92 31.37
N ASN A 425 -3.92 14.87 31.27
CA ASN A 425 -3.70 13.91 32.36
C ASN A 425 -2.77 14.43 33.47
N GLY A 426 -2.28 15.66 33.37
CA GLY A 426 -1.49 16.30 34.43
C GLY A 426 -0.01 15.96 34.43
N LEU A 427 0.52 15.40 33.34
CA LEU A 427 1.94 15.05 33.25
C LEU A 427 2.81 16.32 33.23
N PRO A 428 3.68 16.55 34.24
CA PRO A 428 4.47 17.79 34.34
C PRO A 428 5.39 18.02 33.13
N GLU A 429 6.01 16.96 32.62
CA GLU A 429 6.91 16.98 31.47
C GLU A 429 6.21 17.44 30.19
N ALA A 430 4.92 17.10 30.03
CA ALA A 430 4.12 17.57 28.90
C ALA A 430 3.89 19.08 28.99
N GLY A 431 3.66 19.62 30.20
CA GLY A 431 3.57 21.06 30.42
C GLY A 431 4.84 21.81 30.04
N GLU A 432 6.01 21.29 30.47
CA GLU A 432 7.33 21.86 30.13
C GLU A 432 7.66 21.76 28.62
N PHE A 433 7.03 20.83 27.91
CA PHE A 433 7.28 20.59 26.48
C PHE A 433 6.64 21.64 25.57
N MET A 434 5.53 22.28 25.95
CA MET A 434 4.81 23.23 25.07
C MET A 434 5.68 24.39 24.57
N PRO A 435 6.45 25.11 25.42
CA PRO A 435 7.32 26.18 24.95
C PRO A 435 8.42 25.68 24.00
N LEU A 436 8.87 24.45 24.16
CA LEU A 436 9.86 23.82 23.30
C LEU A 436 9.27 23.42 21.94
N MET A 437 8.05 22.88 21.96
CA MET A 437 7.27 22.52 20.78
C MET A 437 7.04 23.74 19.88
N VAL A 438 6.53 24.81 20.47
CA VAL A 438 6.32 26.10 19.81
C VAL A 438 7.63 26.67 19.27
N GLN A 439 8.69 26.68 20.09
CA GLN A 439 10.00 27.17 19.67
C GLN A 439 10.52 26.43 18.43
N THR A 440 10.44 25.10 18.43
CA THR A 440 10.95 24.26 17.33
C THR A 440 10.16 24.48 16.04
N ALA A 441 8.84 24.57 16.14
CA ALA A 441 7.94 24.84 15.03
C ALA A 441 8.24 26.20 14.37
N LEU A 442 8.46 27.24 15.19
CA LEU A 442 8.76 28.58 14.70
C LEU A 442 10.14 28.69 14.05
N THR A 443 11.16 27.95 14.52
CA THR A 443 12.54 28.13 14.04
C THR A 443 13.00 27.16 12.96
N SER A 444 12.55 25.92 13.03
CA SER A 444 13.22 24.82 12.32
C SER A 444 12.29 23.82 11.66
N GLU A 445 11.02 23.76 12.06
CA GLU A 445 10.05 22.77 11.57
C GLU A 445 8.76 23.43 11.05
N PRO A 446 8.75 23.92 9.79
CA PRO A 446 7.59 24.61 9.21
C PRO A 446 6.31 23.75 9.16
N VAL A 447 6.46 22.42 9.02
CA VAL A 447 5.31 21.51 9.04
C VAL A 447 4.70 21.45 10.44
N GLY A 448 5.53 21.34 11.47
CA GLY A 448 5.06 21.44 12.86
C GLY A 448 4.31 22.75 13.12
N PHE A 449 4.78 23.88 12.59
CA PHE A 449 4.06 25.15 12.67
C PHE A 449 2.70 25.12 11.96
N PHE A 450 2.65 24.54 10.75
CA PHE A 450 1.40 24.38 10.02
C PHE A 450 0.40 23.49 10.78
N THR A 451 0.87 22.42 11.42
CA THR A 451 0.06 21.56 12.30
C THR A 451 -0.49 22.33 13.48
N LEU A 452 0.34 23.10 14.22
CA LEU A 452 -0.13 23.93 15.35
C LEU A 452 -1.22 24.93 14.91
N CYS A 453 -1.00 25.62 13.78
CA CYS A 453 -1.98 26.52 13.21
C CYS A 453 -3.30 25.80 12.84
N THR A 454 -3.20 24.57 12.33
CA THR A 454 -4.36 23.74 12.00
C THR A 454 -5.15 23.37 13.25
N MET A 455 -4.47 22.88 14.29
CA MET A 455 -5.09 22.52 15.57
C MET A 455 -5.79 23.70 16.24
N LEU A 456 -5.18 24.88 16.21
CA LEU A 456 -5.78 26.11 16.76
C LEU A 456 -7.03 26.56 16.00
N SER A 457 -7.04 26.37 14.67
CA SER A 457 -8.13 26.79 13.78
C SER A 457 -9.19 25.72 13.53
N SER A 458 -9.04 24.52 14.14
CA SER A 458 -9.91 23.38 13.85
C SER A 458 -11.32 23.60 14.38
N GLU A 459 -12.32 23.20 13.59
CA GLU A 459 -13.73 23.16 13.98
C GLU A 459 -14.06 21.93 14.84
N ALA A 460 -13.19 20.91 14.85
CA ALA A 460 -13.36 19.70 15.67
C ALA A 460 -13.11 19.92 17.18
N ASP A 461 -12.94 21.19 17.61
CA ASP A 461 -12.72 21.62 19.00
C ASP A 461 -11.71 20.79 19.80
N TYR A 462 -10.57 20.44 19.17
CA TYR A 462 -9.50 19.70 19.84
C TYR A 462 -8.97 20.44 21.08
N LEU A 463 -8.81 21.76 20.98
CA LEU A 463 -8.32 22.62 22.07
C LEU A 463 -9.47 23.40 22.69
N VAL A 464 -9.53 23.42 24.03
CA VAL A 464 -10.42 24.34 24.75
C VAL A 464 -9.86 25.77 24.71
N LEU A 465 -10.69 26.76 25.03
CA LEU A 465 -10.31 28.17 24.93
C LEU A 465 -9.02 28.50 25.68
N ASP A 466 -8.90 28.07 26.94
CA ASP A 466 -7.71 28.34 27.76
C ASP A 466 -6.43 27.78 27.12
N GLU A 467 -6.51 26.58 26.52
CA GLU A 467 -5.38 25.99 25.81
C GLU A 467 -5.04 26.77 24.54
N LYS A 468 -6.04 27.27 23.80
CA LYS A 468 -5.82 28.16 22.64
C LYS A 468 -5.10 29.44 23.07
N LEU A 469 -5.53 30.04 24.20
CA LEU A 469 -4.92 31.26 24.75
C LEU A 469 -3.48 31.02 25.21
N ASP A 470 -3.21 29.93 25.93
CA ASP A 470 -1.87 29.51 26.34
C ASP A 470 -0.93 29.39 25.14
N PHE A 471 -1.37 28.69 24.09
CA PHE A 471 -0.58 28.50 22.87
C PHE A 471 -0.23 29.82 22.19
N LEU A 472 -1.22 30.71 22.06
CA LEU A 472 -1.03 32.03 21.46
C LEU A 472 -0.09 32.90 22.31
N ALA A 473 -0.18 32.83 23.64
CA ALA A 473 0.73 33.54 24.54
C ALA A 473 2.18 33.07 24.35
N VAL A 474 2.41 31.76 24.35
CA VAL A 474 3.74 31.18 24.16
C VAL A 474 4.30 31.48 22.78
N MET A 475 3.49 31.36 21.72
CA MET A 475 3.90 31.72 20.36
C MET A 475 4.33 33.18 20.25
N THR A 476 3.55 34.09 20.84
CA THR A 476 3.86 35.54 20.85
C THR A 476 5.15 35.81 21.62
N GLN A 477 5.31 35.21 22.81
CA GLN A 477 6.51 35.38 23.63
C GLN A 477 7.78 34.87 22.95
N LYS A 478 7.77 33.65 22.41
CA LYS A 478 8.95 33.05 21.75
C LYS A 478 9.37 33.84 20.52
N LYS A 479 8.40 34.37 19.79
CA LYS A 479 8.63 35.19 18.61
C LYS A 479 9.31 36.52 18.93
N LEU A 480 8.90 37.20 20.00
CA LEU A 480 9.53 38.47 20.44
C LEU A 480 11.03 38.32 20.74
N ALA A 481 11.49 37.12 21.08
CA ALA A 481 12.89 36.84 21.35
C ALA A 481 13.77 36.67 20.08
N GLN A 482 13.21 36.70 18.86
CA GLN A 482 13.90 36.21 17.63
C GLN A 482 13.99 37.21 16.46
N THR A 483 14.20 38.49 16.74
CA THR A 483 14.07 39.61 15.77
C THR A 483 14.79 39.48 14.42
N ASN A 484 15.92 38.76 14.30
CA ASN A 484 16.68 38.66 13.03
C ASN A 484 16.39 37.40 12.17
N THR A 485 15.86 36.31 12.75
CA THR A 485 15.58 35.05 12.01
C THR A 485 14.19 35.04 11.37
N TRP A 486 13.26 35.86 11.86
CA TRP A 486 11.85 35.86 11.43
C TRP A 486 11.63 36.26 9.95
N LEU A 487 12.48 37.15 9.41
CA LEU A 487 12.42 37.60 8.01
C LEU A 487 12.64 36.45 7.01
N ASN A 488 13.51 35.48 7.32
CA ASN A 488 13.74 34.28 6.50
C ASN A 488 12.70 33.17 6.74
N LEU A 489 11.97 33.21 7.85
CA LEU A 489 10.94 32.23 8.23
C LEU A 489 9.60 32.50 7.54
N ASN A 490 9.30 33.76 7.20
CA ASN A 490 7.98 34.16 6.67
C ASN A 490 7.50 33.37 5.45
N GLU A 491 8.37 33.00 4.51
CA GLU A 491 7.94 32.26 3.33
C GLU A 491 7.58 30.80 3.64
N LYS A 492 8.37 30.12 4.48
CA LYS A 492 8.13 28.72 4.87
C LYS A 492 6.94 28.58 5.82
N LEU A 493 6.67 29.60 6.64
CA LEU A 493 5.54 29.63 7.58
C LEU A 493 4.24 30.19 6.97
N ALA A 494 4.30 30.74 5.74
CA ALA A 494 3.17 31.38 5.07
C ALA A 494 1.88 30.53 4.99
N PRO A 495 1.93 29.20 4.75
CA PRO A 495 0.72 28.38 4.75
C PRO A 495 -0.02 28.41 6.09
N GLY A 496 0.71 28.30 7.21
CA GLY A 496 0.13 28.34 8.56
C GLY A 496 -0.43 29.72 8.91
N LEU A 497 0.31 30.78 8.56
CA LEU A 497 -0.13 32.16 8.78
C LEU A 497 -1.40 32.50 7.99
N LYS A 498 -1.51 32.05 6.73
CA LYS A 498 -2.73 32.23 5.92
C LYS A 498 -3.94 31.56 6.57
N ARG A 499 -3.76 30.37 7.14
CA ARG A 499 -4.81 29.63 7.85
C ARG A 499 -5.27 30.38 9.10
N LEU A 500 -4.35 30.89 9.93
CA LEU A 500 -4.69 31.71 11.09
C LEU A 500 -5.39 33.02 10.69
N CYS A 501 -4.98 33.66 9.58
CA CYS A 501 -5.68 34.83 9.05
C CYS A 501 -7.12 34.51 8.62
N HIS A 502 -7.34 33.34 8.02
CA HIS A 502 -8.69 32.89 7.66
C HIS A 502 -9.53 32.64 8.91
N TYR A 503 -8.98 31.91 9.89
CA TYR A 503 -9.63 31.65 11.17
C TYR A 503 -9.99 32.93 11.91
N PHE A 504 -9.08 33.91 11.95
CA PHE A 504 -9.35 35.23 12.52
C PHE A 504 -10.54 35.93 11.86
N LYS A 505 -10.65 35.87 10.53
CA LYS A 505 -11.77 36.47 9.79
C LYS A 505 -13.09 35.79 10.10
N GLN A 506 -13.09 34.45 10.14
CA GLN A 506 -14.28 33.68 10.49
C GLN A 506 -14.74 34.03 11.91
N LEU A 507 -13.83 33.97 12.89
CA LEU A 507 -14.14 34.34 14.28
C LEU A 507 -14.62 35.79 14.42
N SER A 508 -14.05 36.72 13.64
CA SER A 508 -14.47 38.13 13.67
C SER A 508 -15.87 38.33 13.09
N ALA A 509 -16.25 37.55 12.08
CA ALA A 509 -17.57 37.64 11.45
C ALA A 509 -18.69 37.12 12.35
N THR A 510 -18.37 36.17 13.24
CA THR A 510 -19.30 35.56 14.20
C THR A 510 -19.10 36.09 15.62
N ALA A 511 -18.35 37.18 15.80
CA ALA A 511 -18.06 37.73 17.12
C ALA A 511 -19.25 38.48 17.70
N GLU A 512 -19.77 37.99 18.82
CA GLU A 512 -20.70 38.77 19.64
C GLU A 512 -19.94 39.83 20.42
N ALA A 513 -20.47 41.05 20.48
CA ALA A 513 -19.80 42.19 21.11
C ALA A 513 -19.53 41.96 22.61
N ASP A 514 -20.40 41.21 23.28
CA ASP A 514 -20.36 40.99 24.74
C ASP A 514 -19.62 39.70 25.14
N ASN A 515 -19.16 38.87 24.20
CA ASN A 515 -18.44 37.64 24.50
C ASN A 515 -16.96 37.94 24.84
N ALA A 516 -16.69 38.18 26.12
CA ALA A 516 -15.35 38.53 26.63
C ALA A 516 -14.27 37.51 26.25
N GLU A 517 -14.62 36.22 26.27
CA GLU A 517 -13.74 35.10 25.93
C GLU A 517 -13.33 35.11 24.45
N GLN A 518 -14.31 35.26 23.55
CA GLN A 518 -14.06 35.37 22.11
C GLN A 518 -13.27 36.65 21.77
N GLN A 519 -13.56 37.76 22.46
CA GLN A 519 -12.79 39.00 22.32
C GLN A 519 -11.33 38.83 22.78
N GLN A 520 -11.08 38.09 23.86
CA GLN A 520 -9.72 37.81 24.32
C GLN A 520 -8.94 36.96 23.33
N LEU A 521 -9.56 35.90 22.79
CA LEU A 521 -8.96 35.07 21.76
C LEU A 521 -8.61 35.88 20.50
N LEU A 522 -9.55 36.70 20.01
CA LEU A 522 -9.34 37.58 18.86
C LEU A 522 -8.21 38.58 19.11
N LYS A 523 -8.11 39.17 20.31
CA LYS A 523 -7.04 40.10 20.68
C LYS A 523 -5.66 39.43 20.68
N MET A 524 -5.56 38.21 21.22
CA MET A 524 -4.33 37.43 21.25
C MET A 524 -3.90 36.96 19.85
N LEU A 525 -4.86 36.47 19.06
CA LEU A 525 -4.62 36.06 17.68
C LEU A 525 -4.20 37.24 16.82
N PHE A 526 -4.85 38.40 16.99
CA PHE A 526 -4.46 39.63 16.32
C PHE A 526 -3.05 40.08 16.71
N GLN A 527 -2.68 40.07 18.01
CA GLN A 527 -1.30 40.39 18.43
C GLN A 527 -0.27 39.49 17.76
N PHE A 528 -0.51 38.18 17.77
CA PHE A 528 0.38 37.24 17.13
C PHE A 528 0.50 37.52 15.62
N LEU A 529 -0.62 37.69 14.92
CA LEU A 529 -0.64 37.96 13.48
C LEU A 529 -0.01 39.31 13.12
N LEU A 530 -0.33 40.37 13.87
CA LEU A 530 0.21 41.72 13.69
C LEU A 530 1.74 41.70 13.66
N GLN A 531 2.33 40.90 14.53
CA GLN A 531 3.78 40.76 14.60
C GLN A 531 4.31 39.82 13.50
N SER A 532 3.52 38.86 13.03
CA SER A 532 3.97 37.68 12.25
C SER A 532 3.86 37.82 10.75
N VAL A 533 3.15 38.83 10.27
CA VAL A 533 2.62 38.83 8.93
C VAL A 533 3.29 39.91 8.06
N SER A 534 3.58 39.58 6.79
CA SER A 534 3.96 40.58 5.80
C SER A 534 2.84 41.63 5.62
N PRO A 535 3.16 42.89 5.26
CA PRO A 535 2.15 43.94 5.07
C PRO A 535 0.94 43.52 4.21
N LYS A 536 1.18 42.60 3.25
CA LYS A 536 0.18 42.04 2.35
C LYS A 536 -0.87 41.13 3.01
N LEU A 537 -0.52 40.28 4.00
CA LEU A 537 -1.57 39.52 4.70
C LEU A 537 -2.18 40.34 5.85
N LEU A 538 -1.45 41.33 6.37
CA LEU A 538 -1.93 42.20 7.44
C LEU A 538 -3.09 43.07 6.95
N SER A 539 -2.95 43.65 5.75
CA SER A 539 -4.04 44.38 5.08
C SER A 539 -5.32 43.55 4.91
N GLY A 540 -5.19 42.23 4.81
CA GLY A 540 -6.32 41.32 4.72
C GLY A 540 -7.12 41.17 6.01
N ILE A 541 -6.50 41.28 7.20
CA ILE A 541 -7.17 41.05 8.50
C ILE A 541 -7.53 42.35 9.24
N LEU A 542 -6.84 43.46 8.95
CA LEU A 542 -7.06 44.75 9.60
C LEU A 542 -8.51 45.27 9.53
N PRO A 543 -9.24 45.16 8.40
CA PRO A 543 -10.63 45.62 8.33
C PRO A 543 -11.54 44.87 9.32
N ALA A 544 -11.37 43.56 9.44
CA ALA A 544 -12.14 42.75 10.38
C ALA A 544 -11.81 43.10 11.83
N ALA A 545 -10.52 43.24 12.17
CA ALA A 545 -10.10 43.62 13.53
C ALA A 545 -10.63 45.00 13.94
N MET A 546 -10.60 45.97 13.01
CA MET A 546 -11.11 47.33 13.22
C MET A 546 -12.62 47.41 13.40
N GLN A 547 -13.38 46.45 12.84
CA GLN A 547 -14.83 46.37 13.04
C GLN A 547 -15.18 45.81 14.42
N VAL A 548 -14.45 44.80 14.90
CA VAL A 548 -14.80 44.09 16.13
C VAL A 548 -14.26 44.77 17.38
N PHE A 549 -13.01 45.29 17.39
CA PHE A 549 -12.39 45.88 18.58
C PHE A 549 -11.49 47.11 18.26
N PRO A 550 -12.06 48.20 17.72
CA PRO A 550 -11.30 49.36 17.24
C PRO A 550 -10.46 50.05 18.33
N GLU A 551 -10.91 50.04 19.58
CA GLU A 551 -10.21 50.66 20.71
C GLU A 551 -8.88 49.98 21.03
N TYR A 552 -8.77 48.69 20.71
CA TYR A 552 -7.56 47.92 20.91
C TYR A 552 -6.63 47.96 19.69
N VAL A 553 -7.18 47.96 18.47
CA VAL A 553 -6.38 47.98 17.23
C VAL A 553 -5.73 49.35 16.99
N ARG A 554 -6.47 50.46 17.21
CA ARG A 554 -5.97 51.82 16.91
C ARG A 554 -4.67 52.16 17.65
N PRO A 555 -4.51 51.92 18.96
CA PRO A 555 -3.26 52.19 19.67
C PRO A 555 -2.09 51.34 19.15
N GLN A 556 -2.33 50.09 18.79
CA GLN A 556 -1.27 49.21 18.28
C GLN A 556 -0.76 49.66 16.91
N LEU A 557 -1.66 50.07 16.00
CA LEU A 557 -1.28 50.63 14.70
C LEU A 557 -0.52 51.95 14.85
N LEU A 558 -0.93 52.82 15.78
CA LEU A 558 -0.22 54.05 16.09
C LEU A 558 1.18 53.79 16.63
N ALA A 559 1.32 52.83 17.56
CA ALA A 559 2.62 52.46 18.10
C ALA A 559 3.57 51.96 16.99
N MET A 560 3.08 51.13 16.08
CA MET A 560 3.87 50.67 14.93
C MET A 560 4.22 51.79 13.95
N ALA A 561 3.29 52.71 13.66
CA ALA A 561 3.55 53.85 12.79
C ALA A 561 4.63 54.79 13.34
N ASN A 562 4.80 54.82 14.66
CA ASN A 562 5.76 55.67 15.36
C ASN A 562 7.07 54.94 15.75
N ASP A 563 7.20 53.64 15.47
CA ASP A 563 8.40 52.87 15.80
C ASP A 563 9.50 53.04 14.74
N SER A 564 10.50 53.86 15.08
CA SER A 564 11.65 54.19 14.22
C SER A 564 12.70 53.08 14.12
N LYS A 565 12.56 51.97 14.86
CA LYS A 565 13.50 50.83 14.89
C LYS A 565 13.11 49.70 13.94
N LEU A 566 11.93 49.76 13.31
CA LEU A 566 11.50 48.75 12.35
C LEU A 566 12.34 48.84 11.05
N PRO A 567 12.93 47.73 10.56
CA PRO A 567 13.73 47.74 9.33
C PRO A 567 12.90 48.23 8.13
N TYR A 568 13.55 48.94 7.21
CA TYR A 568 12.97 49.64 6.05
C TYR A 568 12.07 48.81 5.09
N ILE A 569 11.86 47.50 5.32
CA ILE A 569 10.96 46.61 4.57
C ILE A 569 9.49 46.76 5.04
N THR A 570 9.25 47.39 6.19
CA THR A 570 7.91 47.78 6.66
C THR A 570 7.71 49.30 6.63
N ARG A 571 8.09 49.98 5.56
CA ARG A 571 7.39 51.22 5.24
C ARG A 571 6.01 50.82 4.73
N PHE A 572 4.96 51.35 5.36
CA PHE A 572 3.57 51.37 4.91
C PHE A 572 3.42 52.08 3.55
N ALA A 573 4.20 51.67 2.54
CA ALA A 573 4.13 52.14 1.17
C ALA A 573 3.22 51.24 0.31
N ASP A 574 3.03 49.98 0.70
CA ASP A 574 2.17 49.03 -0.02
C ASP A 574 0.85 48.70 0.68
N VAL A 575 0.65 49.17 1.92
CA VAL A 575 -0.68 49.38 2.48
C VAL A 575 -0.94 50.86 2.26
N SER A 576 -1.70 51.20 1.23
CA SER A 576 -1.76 52.57 0.73
C SER A 576 -1.89 53.56 1.89
N TYR A 577 -1.02 54.56 1.88
CA TYR A 577 -1.09 55.69 2.80
C TYR A 577 -2.51 56.28 2.83
N ASP A 578 -3.25 56.15 1.72
CA ASP A 578 -4.67 56.50 1.60
C ASP A 578 -5.63 55.60 2.39
N SER A 579 -5.38 54.31 2.54
CA SER A 579 -6.24 53.40 3.32
C SER A 579 -6.19 53.73 4.81
N VAL A 580 -5.04 54.14 5.33
CA VAL A 580 -4.90 54.54 6.75
C VAL A 580 -5.36 55.99 6.94
N LYS A 581 -5.11 56.90 5.97
CA LYS A 581 -5.60 58.29 6.00
C LYS A 581 -7.13 58.38 5.96
N VAL A 582 -7.79 57.68 5.02
CA VAL A 582 -9.26 57.69 4.85
C VAL A 582 -9.99 57.25 6.12
N TRP A 583 -9.38 56.37 6.90
CA TRP A 583 -9.94 55.90 8.17
C TRP A 583 -9.70 56.87 9.34
N TYR A 584 -8.53 57.52 9.38
CA TYR A 584 -8.28 58.60 10.34
C TYR A 584 -9.16 59.84 10.08
N THR A 585 -9.42 60.21 8.82
CA THR A 585 -10.32 61.33 8.51
C THR A 585 -11.77 61.03 8.83
N LYS A 586 -12.29 59.81 8.61
CA LYS A 586 -13.68 59.48 8.96
C LYS A 586 -13.93 59.43 10.48
N ALA A 587 -12.98 58.94 11.28
CA ALA A 587 -13.12 58.91 12.74
C ALA A 587 -12.92 60.29 13.39
N ALA A 588 -12.09 61.15 12.80
CA ALA A 588 -11.96 62.55 13.22
C ALA A 588 -13.23 63.37 12.89
N LEU A 589 -13.84 63.14 11.72
CA LEU A 589 -15.08 63.80 11.31
C LEU A 589 -16.31 63.37 12.14
N ALA A 590 -16.33 62.14 12.65
CA ALA A 590 -17.41 61.64 13.53
C ALA A 590 -17.29 62.15 14.98
N LYS A 591 -16.14 62.70 15.40
CA LYS A 591 -15.97 63.38 16.69
C LYS A 591 -16.18 64.90 16.63
N SER A 592 -16.33 65.45 15.42
CA SER A 592 -16.57 66.86 15.16
C SER A 592 -17.96 67.13 14.58
N ALA A 593 -18.90 66.20 14.74
CA ALA A 593 -20.31 66.31 14.35
C ALA A 593 -21.21 66.17 15.57
#